data_AF-A0A6C0DRV0-F1
#
_entry.id   AF-A0A6C0DRV0-F1
#
_cell.length_a   1.000
_cell.length_b   1.000
_cell.length_c   1.000
_cell.angle_alpha   90.00
_cell.angle_beta   90.00
_cell.angle_gamma   90.00
#
_symmetry.space_group_name_H-M   'P 1'
#
loop_
_entity.id
_entity.type
_entity.pdbx_description
1 polymer ?
#
loop_
_entity_poly.entity_id
_entity_poly.type
_entity_poly.pdbx_seq_one_letter_code
_entity_poly.pdbx_strand_id
1 'polypeptide(L)'
;MRRPPSHSDSFLYGPNTDTLEPLVLPARAAAVVVVPPAPVIICTWFDSVPEYTLRFLLHITLISVFETVFFFLFVSKDEDAGILAATDYYTTAVVQSCSTLTYNESALINSILERYINGSAIIAAGVAAARQRQLVNTGLMKQSYLYIAGLGSIMGVIGLAAIWLRYKVAWLHVLGENLMFVTLLGLYEYMFFKTIIKNYDVETTDEVSSGFVQGLQQHCRLLTG
;
A
#
# COMPACT_ATOMS: atom_id res chain seq x y z
N MET A 1 -12.45 40.43 -50.72
CA MET A 1 -13.56 39.47 -50.49
C MET A 1 -14.27 39.86 -49.20
N ARG A 2 -15.59 40.12 -49.24
CA ARG A 2 -16.37 40.47 -48.03
C ARG A 2 -16.69 39.19 -47.25
N ARG A 3 -16.42 39.20 -45.94
CA ARG A 3 -16.78 38.10 -45.03
C ARG A 3 -18.32 37.99 -44.98
N PRO A 4 -18.89 36.77 -44.94
CA PRO A 4 -20.33 36.60 -44.70
C PRO A 4 -20.70 37.12 -43.30
N PRO A 5 -21.89 37.71 -43.13
CA PRO A 5 -22.33 38.25 -41.84
C PRO A 5 -22.38 37.17 -40.76
N SER A 6 -21.90 37.51 -39.56
CA SER A 6 -21.89 36.65 -38.37
C SER A 6 -23.13 36.95 -37.52
N HIS A 7 -23.67 35.95 -36.82
CA HIS A 7 -24.78 36.13 -35.86
C HIS A 7 -24.46 37.10 -34.70
N SER A 8 -23.20 37.48 -34.51
CA SER A 8 -22.75 38.48 -33.54
C SER A 8 -22.78 39.93 -34.05
N ASP A 9 -23.11 40.15 -35.32
CA ASP A 9 -23.10 41.48 -35.92
C ASP A 9 -24.41 42.21 -35.56
N SER A 10 -24.30 43.39 -34.93
CA SER A 10 -25.46 44.17 -34.49
C SER A 10 -26.10 44.89 -35.68
N PHE A 11 -27.37 44.58 -35.96
CA PHE A 11 -28.17 45.25 -37.00
C PHE A 11 -29.12 46.26 -36.38
N LEU A 12 -29.28 47.42 -37.02
CA LEU A 12 -30.36 48.36 -36.68
C LEU A 12 -31.62 47.98 -37.46
N TYR A 13 -32.72 47.75 -36.76
CA TYR A 13 -34.04 47.59 -37.39
C TYR A 13 -34.73 48.96 -37.46
N GLY A 14 -34.85 49.50 -38.67
CA GLY A 14 -35.61 50.72 -38.95
C GLY A 14 -37.03 50.36 -39.42
N PRO A 15 -38.08 51.08 -38.99
CA PRO A 15 -39.47 50.70 -39.27
C PRO A 15 -39.91 50.80 -40.75
N ASN A 16 -39.07 51.29 -41.66
CA ASN A 16 -39.43 51.55 -43.07
C ASN A 16 -38.43 50.98 -44.10
N THR A 17 -37.60 50.00 -43.75
CA THR A 17 -36.62 49.41 -44.67
C THR A 17 -36.57 47.89 -44.52
N ASP A 18 -36.93 47.16 -45.58
CA ASP A 18 -36.89 45.68 -45.66
C ASP A 18 -35.45 45.10 -45.76
N THR A 19 -34.43 45.95 -45.64
CA THR A 19 -33.01 45.56 -45.73
C THR A 19 -32.27 45.91 -44.44
N LEU A 20 -31.67 44.91 -43.81
CA LEU A 20 -30.82 45.07 -42.64
C LEU A 20 -29.48 45.68 -43.08
N GLU A 21 -29.28 46.98 -42.82
CA GLU A 21 -27.98 47.61 -42.99
C GLU A 21 -27.13 47.42 -41.73
N PRO A 22 -25.86 46.96 -41.86
CA PRO A 22 -24.98 46.80 -40.71
C PRO A 22 -24.68 48.16 -40.09
N LEU A 23 -24.73 48.25 -38.76
CA LEU A 23 -24.41 49.46 -38.01
C LEU A 23 -22.94 49.85 -38.23
N VAL A 24 -22.69 50.80 -39.13
CA VAL A 24 -21.35 51.40 -39.30
C VAL A 24 -21.19 52.44 -38.21
N LEU A 25 -20.56 52.05 -37.09
CA LEU A 25 -20.16 53.01 -36.06
C LEU A 25 -19.23 54.05 -36.69
N PRO A 26 -19.45 55.36 -36.47
CA PRO A 26 -18.53 56.39 -36.96
C PRO A 26 -17.13 56.07 -36.44
N ALA A 27 -16.13 56.15 -37.31
CA ALA A 27 -14.73 55.89 -36.97
C ALA A 27 -14.31 56.84 -35.84
N ARG A 28 -14.48 56.38 -34.61
CA ARG A 28 -14.09 57.12 -33.40
C ARG A 28 -12.59 57.30 -33.52
N ALA A 29 -12.14 58.54 -33.57
CA ALA A 29 -10.72 58.88 -33.58
C ALA A 29 -10.04 58.00 -32.54
N ALA A 30 -9.18 57.10 -33.01
CA ALA A 30 -8.53 56.11 -32.17
C ALA A 30 -7.66 56.88 -31.19
N ALA A 31 -8.19 57.14 -29.99
CA ALA A 31 -7.36 57.50 -28.86
C ALA A 31 -6.31 56.40 -28.78
N VAL A 32 -5.03 56.79 -28.85
CA VAL A 32 -3.91 55.89 -28.65
C VAL A 32 -4.11 55.29 -27.26
N VAL A 33 -4.74 54.12 -27.21
CA VAL A 33 -4.84 53.34 -25.99
C VAL A 33 -3.41 52.89 -25.76
N VAL A 34 -2.73 53.57 -24.83
CA VAL A 34 -1.47 53.10 -24.27
C VAL A 34 -1.81 51.80 -23.58
N VAL A 35 -1.68 50.69 -24.31
CA VAL A 35 -1.84 49.35 -23.76
C VAL A 35 -0.70 49.22 -22.74
N PRO A 36 -0.99 49.10 -21.43
CA PRO A 36 0.06 48.90 -20.46
C PRO A 36 0.85 47.64 -20.87
N PRO A 37 2.18 47.64 -20.71
CA PRO A 37 2.99 46.49 -21.07
C PRO A 37 2.42 45.26 -20.38
N ALA A 38 2.20 44.19 -21.14
CA ALA A 38 1.69 42.94 -20.60
C ALA A 38 2.58 42.51 -19.42
N PRO A 39 2.00 42.09 -18.29
CA PRO A 39 2.79 41.63 -17.15
C PRO A 39 3.71 40.50 -17.61
N VAL A 40 5.00 40.64 -17.33
CA VAL A 40 5.98 39.57 -17.57
C VAL A 40 5.62 38.43 -16.65
N ILE A 41 5.07 37.34 -17.19
CA ILE A 41 4.83 36.11 -16.45
C ILE A 41 6.20 35.49 -16.16
N ILE A 42 6.77 35.82 -15.00
CA ILE A 42 7.93 35.11 -14.48
C ILE A 42 7.43 33.73 -14.06
N CYS A 43 8.01 32.67 -14.62
CA CYS A 43 7.62 31.29 -14.35
C CYS A 43 7.74 30.98 -12.84
N THR A 44 6.60 30.95 -12.16
CA THR A 44 6.41 30.69 -10.71
C THR A 44 6.68 29.24 -10.30
N TRP A 45 7.07 28.39 -11.25
CA TRP A 45 7.28 26.95 -11.02
C TRP A 45 8.40 26.70 -10.03
N PHE A 46 9.52 27.42 -10.12
CA PHE A 46 10.66 27.25 -9.22
C PHE A 46 10.33 27.57 -7.76
N ASP A 47 9.41 28.51 -7.52
CA ASP A 47 8.96 28.84 -6.16
C ASP A 47 8.10 27.74 -5.54
N SER A 48 7.45 26.92 -6.38
CA SER A 48 6.53 25.85 -5.93
C SER A 48 7.23 24.50 -5.77
N VAL A 49 8.36 24.26 -6.46
CA VAL A 49 9.08 22.96 -6.42
C VAL A 49 9.47 22.51 -4.99
N PRO A 50 10.04 23.37 -4.12
CA PRO A 50 10.43 22.95 -2.77
C PRO A 50 9.23 22.49 -1.93
N GLU A 51 8.09 23.17 -2.08
CA GLU A 51 6.87 22.82 -1.35
C GLU A 51 6.32 21.47 -1.80
N TYR A 52 6.18 21.24 -3.10
CA TYR A 52 5.72 19.94 -3.62
C TYR A 52 6.68 18.80 -3.28
N THR A 53 7.99 19.05 -3.34
CA THR A 53 9.02 18.07 -2.96
C THR A 53 8.88 17.69 -1.49
N LEU A 54 8.71 18.67 -0.59
CA LEU A 54 8.52 18.41 0.84
C LEU A 54 7.20 17.68 1.12
N ARG A 55 6.10 18.06 0.45
CA ARG A 55 4.81 17.37 0.52
C ARG A 55 4.95 15.90 0.13
N PHE A 56 5.57 15.63 -1.01
CA PHE A 56 5.78 14.27 -1.51
C PHE A 56 6.68 13.44 -0.59
N LEU A 57 7.81 13.97 -0.16
CA LEU A 57 8.73 13.25 0.74
C LEU A 57 8.09 12.96 2.10
N LEU A 58 7.33 13.91 2.66
CA LEU A 58 6.58 13.69 3.88
C LEU A 58 5.55 12.57 3.69
N HIS A 59 4.80 12.58 2.58
CA HIS A 59 3.83 11.55 2.24
C HIS A 59 4.46 10.15 2.24
N ILE A 60 5.52 9.98 1.44
CA ILE A 60 6.21 8.70 1.29
C ILE A 60 6.83 8.25 2.62
N THR A 61 7.37 9.17 3.43
CA THR A 61 7.91 8.85 4.75
C THR A 61 6.80 8.35 5.69
N LEU A 62 5.64 9.01 5.72
CA LEU A 62 4.51 8.60 6.55
C LEU A 62 3.93 7.25 6.10
N ILE A 63 3.79 7.01 4.79
CA ILE A 63 3.41 5.70 4.25
C ILE A 63 4.41 4.64 4.69
N SER A 64 5.71 4.89 4.54
CA SER A 64 6.75 3.92 4.91
C SER A 64 6.70 3.54 6.39
N VAL A 65 6.45 4.53 7.27
CA VAL A 65 6.24 4.30 8.71
C VAL A 65 4.99 3.45 8.93
N PHE A 66 3.88 3.84 8.32
CA PHE A 66 2.61 3.15 8.46
C PHE A 66 2.71 1.68 8.00
N GLU A 67 3.20 1.41 6.79
CA GLU A 67 3.36 0.06 6.24
C GLU A 67 4.27 -0.81 7.11
N THR A 68 5.39 -0.25 7.59
CA THR A 68 6.31 -0.99 8.47
C THR A 68 5.63 -1.38 9.77
N VAL A 69 4.90 -0.46 10.39
CA VAL A 69 4.18 -0.73 11.65
C VAL A 69 3.04 -1.72 11.41
N PHE A 70 2.25 -1.54 10.35
CA PHE A 70 1.14 -2.41 9.99
C PHE A 70 1.61 -3.83 9.72
N PHE A 71 2.67 -4.01 8.91
CA PHE A 71 3.21 -5.31 8.59
C PHE A 71 3.69 -6.07 9.84
N PHE A 72 4.59 -5.47 10.64
CA PHE A 72 5.21 -6.18 11.77
C PHE A 72 4.29 -6.34 12.97
N LEU A 73 3.35 -5.41 13.22
CA LEU A 73 2.44 -5.53 14.36
C LEU A 73 1.17 -6.30 14.06
N PHE A 74 0.72 -6.33 12.81
CA PHE A 74 -0.56 -6.94 12.43
C PHE A 74 -0.36 -8.12 11.49
N VAL A 75 0.12 -7.89 10.26
CA VAL A 75 0.19 -8.94 9.22
C VAL A 75 1.04 -10.13 9.67
N SER A 76 2.28 -9.89 10.11
CA SER A 76 3.19 -10.98 10.51
C SER A 76 2.68 -11.78 11.71
N LYS A 77 1.93 -11.16 12.64
CA LYS A 77 1.36 -11.88 13.79
C LYS A 77 0.14 -12.70 13.41
N ASP A 78 -0.68 -12.17 12.51
CA ASP A 78 -1.86 -12.87 12.01
C ASP A 78 -1.47 -14.09 11.17
N GLU A 79 -0.42 -13.97 10.34
CA GLU A 79 0.17 -15.08 9.59
C GLU A 79 0.71 -16.17 10.51
N ASP A 80 1.48 -15.81 11.55
CA ASP A 80 1.99 -16.76 12.55
C ASP A 80 0.84 -17.50 13.26
N ALA A 81 -0.23 -16.79 13.62
CA ALA A 81 -1.40 -17.39 14.24
C ALA A 81 -2.15 -18.33 13.29
N GLY A 82 -2.25 -17.98 12.00
CA GLY A 82 -2.86 -18.82 10.97
C GLY A 82 -2.09 -20.13 10.77
N ILE A 83 -0.75 -20.06 10.70
CA ILE A 83 0.11 -21.25 10.56
C ILE A 83 0.00 -22.15 11.80
N LEU A 84 0.01 -21.57 13.00
CA LEU A 84 -0.17 -22.33 14.24
C LEU A 84 -1.55 -23.01 14.30
N ALA A 85 -2.62 -22.28 13.98
CA ALA A 85 -3.97 -22.84 13.94
C ALA A 85 -4.10 -23.99 12.93
N ALA A 86 -3.49 -23.85 11.75
CA ALA A 86 -3.44 -24.92 10.76
C ALA A 86 -2.66 -26.14 11.29
N THR A 87 -1.51 -25.92 11.91
CA THR A 87 -0.69 -27.00 12.51
C THR A 87 -1.45 -27.72 13.63
N ASP A 88 -2.12 -26.96 14.50
CA ASP A 88 -2.94 -27.50 15.58
C ASP A 88 -4.12 -28.31 15.04
N TYR A 89 -4.75 -27.88 13.94
CA TYR A 89 -5.82 -28.64 13.29
C TYR A 89 -5.37 -30.06 12.89
N TYR A 90 -4.21 -30.20 12.22
CA TYR A 90 -3.70 -31.51 11.81
C TYR A 90 -3.20 -32.36 12.99
N THR A 91 -2.55 -31.72 13.95
CA THR A 91 -1.88 -32.46 15.03
C THR A 91 -2.83 -32.84 16.15
N THR A 92 -3.88 -32.06 16.40
CA THR A 92 -4.82 -32.29 17.51
C THR A 92 -5.52 -33.64 17.40
N ALA A 93 -6.01 -34.02 16.22
CA ALA A 93 -6.68 -35.32 16.04
C ALA A 93 -5.72 -36.51 16.32
N VAL A 94 -4.48 -36.40 15.85
CA VAL A 94 -3.43 -37.40 16.09
C VAL A 94 -3.09 -37.47 17.58
N VAL A 95 -2.83 -36.32 18.21
CA VAL A 95 -2.49 -36.21 19.64
C VAL A 95 -3.63 -36.72 20.52
N GLN A 96 -4.88 -36.41 20.20
CA GLN A 96 -6.05 -36.91 20.92
C GLN A 96 -6.17 -38.43 20.79
N SER A 97 -5.90 -38.98 19.60
CA SER A 97 -5.90 -40.44 19.39
C SER A 97 -4.80 -41.14 20.21
N CYS A 98 -3.66 -40.49 20.43
CA CYS A 98 -2.60 -41.04 21.28
C CYS A 98 -3.04 -41.29 22.72
N SER A 99 -4.02 -40.52 23.24
CA SER A 99 -4.54 -40.71 24.61
C SER A 99 -5.34 -42.00 24.78
N THR A 100 -5.83 -42.59 23.69
CA THR A 100 -6.59 -43.85 23.69
C THR A 100 -5.71 -45.09 23.54
N LEU A 101 -4.41 -44.92 23.27
CA LEU A 101 -3.50 -46.04 23.08
C LEU A 101 -3.15 -46.70 24.41
N THR A 102 -3.16 -48.03 24.41
CA THR A 102 -2.60 -48.80 25.53
C THR A 102 -1.08 -48.64 25.58
N TYR A 103 -0.49 -48.95 26.74
CA TYR A 103 0.97 -48.93 26.92
C TYR A 103 1.70 -49.75 25.84
N ASN A 104 1.21 -50.97 25.54
CA ASN A 104 1.85 -51.84 24.55
C ASN A 104 1.77 -51.27 23.13
N GLU A 105 0.65 -50.66 22.74
CA GLU A 105 0.50 -50.01 21.43
C GLU A 105 1.41 -48.80 21.31
N SER A 106 1.46 -47.95 22.35
CA SER A 106 2.34 -46.79 22.38
C SER A 106 3.82 -47.19 22.28
N ALA A 107 4.25 -48.25 22.98
CA ALA A 107 5.61 -48.77 22.92
C ALA A 107 5.96 -49.32 21.54
N LEU A 108 5.04 -50.06 20.90
CA LEU A 108 5.23 -50.56 19.54
C LEU A 108 5.32 -49.41 18.52
N ILE A 109 4.41 -48.44 18.60
CA ILE A 109 4.41 -47.27 17.70
C ILE A 109 5.69 -46.47 17.89
N ASN A 110 6.12 -46.20 19.12
CA ASN A 110 7.37 -45.50 19.39
C ASN A 110 8.58 -46.27 18.85
N SER A 111 8.63 -47.60 19.01
CA SER A 111 9.71 -48.43 18.47
C SER A 111 9.77 -48.39 16.93
N ILE A 112 8.61 -48.38 16.26
CA ILE A 112 8.54 -48.23 14.81
C ILE A 112 8.98 -46.81 14.43
N LEU A 113 8.38 -45.77 15.03
CA LEU A 113 8.65 -44.37 14.70
C LEU A 113 10.10 -43.99 14.95
N GLU A 114 10.73 -44.41 16.05
CA GLU A 114 12.16 -44.12 16.31
C GLU A 114 13.08 -44.63 15.20
N ARG A 115 12.68 -45.68 14.48
CA ARG A 115 13.46 -46.21 13.35
C ARG A 115 13.38 -45.34 12.10
N TYR A 116 12.30 -44.58 11.94
CA TYR A 116 12.05 -43.74 10.76
C TYR A 116 12.17 -42.24 11.03
N ILE A 117 12.00 -41.83 12.29
CA ILE A 117 11.87 -40.45 12.73
C ILE A 117 12.79 -40.24 13.92
N ASN A 118 13.84 -39.44 13.72
CA ASN A 118 14.64 -38.95 14.83
C ASN A 118 13.95 -37.71 15.44
N GLY A 119 13.09 -37.93 16.43
CA GLY A 119 12.33 -36.86 17.09
C GLY A 119 13.23 -35.75 17.66
N SER A 120 14.36 -36.12 18.26
CA SER A 120 15.33 -35.15 18.79
C SER A 120 15.92 -34.25 17.70
N ALA A 121 16.25 -34.82 16.53
CA ALA A 121 16.77 -34.06 15.40
C ALA A 121 15.71 -33.12 14.80
N ILE A 122 14.45 -33.57 14.73
CA ILE A 122 13.33 -32.74 14.24
C ILE A 122 13.07 -31.57 15.18
N ILE A 123 13.02 -31.81 16.49
CA ILE A 123 12.82 -30.75 17.49
C ILE A 123 13.99 -29.74 17.43
N ALA A 124 15.23 -30.23 17.38
CA ALA A 124 16.40 -29.36 17.26
C ALA A 124 16.37 -28.53 15.96
N ALA A 125 15.98 -29.13 14.84
CA ALA A 125 15.80 -28.45 13.56
C ALA A 125 14.70 -27.39 13.62
N GLY A 126 13.57 -27.70 14.27
CA GLY A 126 12.45 -26.76 14.46
C GLY A 126 12.85 -25.55 15.29
N VAL A 127 13.56 -25.76 16.42
CA VAL A 127 14.09 -24.66 17.25
C VAL A 127 15.11 -23.83 16.47
N ALA A 128 16.01 -24.47 15.71
CA ALA A 128 16.99 -23.78 14.88
C ALA A 128 16.31 -22.93 13.78
N ALA A 129 15.30 -23.47 13.11
CA ALA A 129 14.52 -22.75 12.09
C ALA A 129 13.75 -21.57 12.69
N ALA A 130 13.10 -21.74 13.85
CA ALA A 130 12.41 -20.67 14.56
C ALA A 130 13.37 -19.52 14.93
N ARG A 131 14.56 -19.86 15.45
CA ARG A 131 15.61 -18.89 15.75
C ARG A 131 16.10 -18.18 14.49
N GLN A 132 16.34 -18.91 13.41
CA GLN A 132 16.77 -18.34 12.13
C GLN A 132 15.73 -17.37 11.58
N ARG A 133 14.44 -17.74 11.59
CA ARG A 133 13.32 -16.88 11.19
C ARG A 133 13.28 -15.60 12.03
N GLN A 134 13.41 -15.71 13.35
CA GLN A 134 13.44 -14.53 14.24
C GLN A 134 14.61 -13.59 13.92
N LEU A 135 15.80 -14.14 13.65
CA LEU A 135 16.97 -13.34 13.26
C LEU A 135 16.74 -12.61 11.94
N VAL A 136 16.21 -13.31 10.92
CA VAL A 136 15.88 -12.73 9.62
C VAL A 136 14.82 -11.64 9.76
N ASN A 137 13.71 -11.92 10.44
CA ASN A 137 12.61 -10.95 10.64
C ASN A 137 13.07 -9.73 11.43
N THR A 138 13.91 -9.91 12.46
CA THR A 138 14.52 -8.79 13.19
C THR A 138 15.45 -7.97 12.29
N GLY A 139 16.20 -8.64 11.41
CA GLY A 139 17.04 -7.99 10.41
C GLY A 139 16.23 -7.15 9.42
N LEU A 140 15.16 -7.72 8.86
CA LEU A 140 14.23 -7.02 7.97
C LEU A 140 13.59 -5.83 8.67
N MET A 141 13.13 -5.98 9.91
CA MET A 141 12.56 -4.88 10.69
C MET A 141 13.56 -3.73 10.87
N LYS A 142 14.82 -4.04 11.21
CA LYS A 142 15.88 -3.02 11.31
C LYS A 142 16.14 -2.35 9.96
N GLN A 143 16.16 -3.11 8.87
CA GLN A 143 16.35 -2.59 7.51
C GLN A 143 15.21 -1.64 7.11
N SER A 144 13.96 -1.96 7.43
CA SER A 144 12.81 -1.08 7.21
C SER A 144 12.93 0.23 8.00
N TYR A 145 13.34 0.17 9.28
CA TYR A 145 13.58 1.38 10.06
C TYR A 145 14.75 2.22 9.54
N LEU A 146 15.82 1.60 9.05
CA LEU A 146 16.92 2.32 8.41
C LEU A 146 16.47 3.02 7.12
N TYR A 147 15.60 2.37 6.34
CA TYR A 147 15.00 2.98 5.15
C TYR A 147 14.16 4.22 5.50
N ILE A 148 13.27 4.10 6.51
CA ILE A 148 12.49 5.23 7.04
C ILE A 148 13.41 6.35 7.53
N ALA A 149 14.45 6.02 8.29
CA ALA A 149 15.41 6.99 8.79
C ALA A 149 16.14 7.72 7.65
N GLY A 150 16.49 7.01 6.57
CA GLY A 150 17.08 7.58 5.37
C GLY A 150 16.16 8.59 4.68
N LEU A 151 14.90 8.22 4.44
CA LEU A 151 13.88 9.12 3.88
C LEU A 151 13.66 10.35 4.77
N GLY A 152 13.49 10.14 6.07
CA GLY A 152 13.32 11.22 7.05
C GLY A 152 14.53 12.15 7.11
N SER A 153 15.74 11.62 6.94
CA SER A 153 16.98 12.42 6.89
C SER A 153 17.02 13.31 5.64
N ILE A 154 16.70 12.77 4.47
CA ILE A 154 16.63 13.54 3.22
C ILE A 154 15.57 14.64 3.33
N MET A 155 14.38 14.31 3.83
CA MET A 155 13.32 15.27 4.10
C MET A 155 13.78 16.35 5.08
N GLY A 156 14.49 15.97 6.14
CA GLY A 156 15.04 16.88 7.14
C GLY A 156 16.05 17.86 6.55
N VAL A 157 16.97 17.39 5.71
CA VAL A 157 17.96 18.23 5.02
C VAL A 157 17.27 19.23 4.09
N ILE A 158 16.30 18.79 3.29
CA ILE A 158 15.55 19.68 2.37
C ILE A 158 14.71 20.68 3.18
N GLY A 159 14.08 20.24 4.27
CA GLY A 159 13.31 21.11 5.17
C GLY A 159 14.16 22.18 5.83
N LEU A 160 15.34 21.82 6.32
CA LEU A 160 16.33 22.76 6.87
C LEU A 160 16.82 23.74 5.82
N ALA A 161 17.13 23.26 4.60
CA ALA A 161 17.50 24.12 3.48
C ALA A 161 16.36 25.11 3.14
N ALA A 162 15.11 24.66 3.14
CA ALA A 162 13.95 25.50 2.88
C ALA A 162 13.78 26.60 3.93
N ILE A 163 13.98 26.28 5.22
CA ILE A 163 13.96 27.25 6.32
C ILE A 163 15.12 28.25 6.19
N TRP A 164 16.32 27.77 5.89
CA TRP A 164 17.51 28.61 5.75
C TRP A 164 17.39 29.60 4.59
N LEU A 165 16.81 29.16 3.48
CA LEU A 165 16.50 29.97 2.31
C LEU A 165 15.21 30.81 2.47
N ARG A 166 14.54 30.76 3.63
CA ARG A 166 13.33 31.52 3.97
C ARG A 166 12.14 31.26 3.05
N TYR A 167 11.99 30.04 2.53
CA TYR A 167 10.78 29.65 1.82
C TYR A 167 9.58 29.60 2.77
N LYS A 168 8.45 30.17 2.33
CA LYS A 168 7.20 30.22 3.12
C LYS A 168 6.41 28.92 2.95
N VAL A 169 6.81 27.87 3.66
CA VAL A 169 6.08 26.58 3.65
C VAL A 169 4.96 26.61 4.69
N ALA A 170 3.73 26.30 4.27
CA ALA A 170 2.58 26.16 5.17
C ALA A 170 2.61 24.80 5.90
N TRP A 171 3.57 24.61 6.81
CA TRP A 171 3.86 23.33 7.46
C TRP A 171 2.64 22.62 8.07
N LEU A 172 1.76 23.35 8.75
CA LEU A 172 0.57 22.77 9.38
C LEU A 172 -0.42 22.23 8.34
N HIS A 173 -0.58 22.93 7.21
CA HIS A 173 -1.45 22.48 6.13
C HIS A 173 -0.85 21.24 5.45
N VAL A 174 0.45 21.27 5.13
CA VAL A 174 1.18 20.14 4.54
C VAL A 174 1.12 18.90 5.43
N LEU A 175 1.36 19.06 6.74
CA LEU A 175 1.30 17.96 7.69
C LEU A 175 -0.13 17.41 7.84
N GLY A 176 -1.13 18.29 7.96
CA GLY A 176 -2.52 17.90 8.09
C GLY A 176 -3.05 17.14 6.88
N GLU A 177 -2.75 17.61 5.67
CA GLU A 177 -3.14 16.96 4.42
C GLU A 177 -2.52 15.55 4.30
N ASN A 178 -1.21 15.43 4.54
CA ASN A 178 -0.52 14.14 4.44
C ASN A 178 -0.95 13.15 5.51
N LEU A 179 -1.14 13.61 6.75
CA LEU A 179 -1.64 12.77 7.83
C LEU A 179 -3.07 12.28 7.54
N MET A 180 -3.93 13.13 6.99
CA MET A 180 -5.28 12.75 6.57
C MET A 180 -5.23 11.66 5.50
N PHE A 181 -4.42 11.81 4.45
CA PHE A 181 -4.29 10.80 3.40
C PHE A 181 -3.74 9.47 3.91
N VAL A 182 -2.70 9.48 4.74
CA VAL A 182 -2.13 8.26 5.32
C VAL A 182 -3.13 7.58 6.26
N THR A 183 -3.91 8.35 7.01
CA THR A 183 -4.97 7.80 7.86
C THR A 183 -6.08 7.15 7.03
N LEU A 184 -6.52 7.80 5.95
CA LEU A 184 -7.51 7.23 5.03
C LEU A 184 -6.99 5.97 4.35
N LEU A 185 -5.73 5.97 3.91
CA LEU A 185 -5.07 4.78 3.35
C LEU A 185 -5.02 3.65 4.38
N GLY A 186 -4.63 3.94 5.62
CA GLY A 186 -4.55 2.93 6.67
C GLY A 186 -5.91 2.35 7.08
N LEU A 187 -6.95 3.18 7.10
CA LEU A 187 -8.33 2.71 7.28
C LEU A 187 -8.77 1.83 6.11
N TYR A 188 -8.47 2.24 4.88
CA TYR A 188 -8.76 1.47 3.68
C TYR A 188 -8.06 0.11 3.71
N GLU A 189 -6.76 0.06 3.97
CA GLU A 189 -5.99 -1.19 4.05
C GLU A 189 -6.48 -2.10 5.18
N TYR A 190 -6.76 -1.54 6.36
CA TYR A 190 -7.33 -2.30 7.46
C TYR A 190 -8.68 -2.93 7.08
N MET A 191 -9.58 -2.15 6.48
CA MET A 191 -10.88 -2.63 6.01
C MET A 191 -10.73 -3.68 4.92
N PHE A 192 -9.84 -3.45 3.94
CA PHE A 192 -9.57 -4.37 2.85
C PHE A 192 -9.02 -5.69 3.37
N PHE A 193 -8.01 -5.64 4.26
CA PHE A 193 -7.44 -6.83 4.85
C PHE A 193 -8.49 -7.63 5.64
N LYS A 194 -9.26 -6.95 6.49
CA LYS A 194 -10.26 -7.60 7.34
C LYS A 194 -11.44 -8.16 6.55
N THR A 195 -11.87 -7.48 5.48
CA THR A 195 -13.10 -7.82 4.76
C THR A 195 -12.84 -8.73 3.56
N ILE A 196 -11.72 -8.56 2.88
CA ILE A 196 -11.37 -9.29 1.66
C ILE A 196 -10.34 -10.36 1.97
N ILE A 197 -9.15 -9.98 2.46
CA ILE A 197 -8.03 -10.92 2.64
C ILE A 197 -8.35 -12.00 3.68
N LYS A 198 -8.92 -11.64 4.83
CA LYS A 198 -9.27 -12.63 5.87
C LYS A 198 -10.43 -13.55 5.50
N ASN A 199 -11.32 -13.10 4.63
CA ASN A 199 -12.45 -13.90 4.16
C ASN A 199 -12.14 -14.62 2.84
N TYR A 200 -10.91 -14.50 2.34
CA TYR A 200 -10.47 -15.26 1.20
C TYR A 200 -10.31 -16.72 1.62
N ASP A 201 -11.11 -17.60 1.02
CA ASP A 201 -10.99 -19.04 1.22
C ASP A 201 -9.66 -19.51 0.61
N VAL A 202 -8.67 -19.67 1.49
CA VAL A 202 -7.44 -20.39 1.17
C VAL A 202 -7.72 -21.89 1.06
N GLU A 203 -6.80 -22.61 0.44
CA GLU A 203 -6.87 -24.07 0.31
C GLU A 203 -7.25 -24.71 1.64
N THR A 204 -8.33 -25.50 1.61
CA THR A 204 -8.95 -26.01 2.83
C THR A 204 -8.04 -27.05 3.48
N THR A 205 -8.19 -27.23 4.79
CA THR A 205 -7.43 -28.26 5.50
C THR A 205 -7.70 -29.68 4.98
N ASP A 206 -8.88 -29.91 4.42
CA ASP A 206 -9.26 -31.20 3.84
C ASP A 206 -8.58 -31.42 2.47
N GLU A 207 -8.40 -30.36 1.67
CA GLU A 207 -7.64 -30.43 0.42
C GLU A 207 -6.18 -30.78 0.67
N VAL A 208 -5.54 -30.10 1.63
CA VAL A 208 -4.16 -30.40 2.04
C VAL A 208 -4.06 -31.80 2.66
N SER A 209 -5.04 -32.23 3.47
CA SER A 209 -5.10 -33.60 4.01
C SER A 209 -5.16 -34.65 2.90
N SER A 210 -6.03 -34.44 1.92
CA SER A 210 -6.16 -35.31 0.75
C SER A 210 -4.83 -35.40 0.00
N GLY A 211 -4.15 -34.28 -0.23
CA GLY A 211 -2.83 -34.25 -0.85
C GLY A 211 -1.77 -35.05 -0.05
N PHE A 212 -1.76 -34.92 1.27
CA PHE A 212 -0.85 -35.68 2.14
C PHE A 212 -1.12 -37.19 2.09
N VAL A 213 -2.39 -37.61 2.22
CA VAL A 213 -2.79 -39.02 2.15
C VAL A 213 -2.49 -39.61 0.77
N GLN A 214 -2.79 -38.88 -0.31
CA GLN A 214 -2.45 -39.30 -1.67
C GLN A 214 -0.93 -39.45 -1.83
N GLY A 215 -0.13 -38.54 -1.30
CA GLY A 215 1.33 -38.65 -1.30
C GLY A 215 1.83 -39.90 -0.58
N LEU A 216 1.27 -40.22 0.60
CA LEU A 216 1.58 -41.45 1.34
C LEU A 216 1.16 -42.71 0.57
N GLN A 217 -0.01 -42.70 -0.06
CA GLN A 217 -0.50 -43.82 -0.88
C GLN A 217 0.39 -44.04 -2.12
N GLN A 218 0.72 -42.97 -2.85
CA GLN A 218 1.47 -43.05 -4.10
C GLN A 218 2.93 -43.41 -3.87
N HIS A 219 3.59 -42.80 -2.89
CA HIS A 219 5.02 -42.96 -2.68
C HIS A 219 5.38 -44.04 -1.65
N CYS A 220 4.54 -44.24 -0.63
CA CYS A 220 4.82 -45.15 0.46
C CYS A 220 3.93 -46.41 0.44
N ARG A 221 2.89 -46.46 -0.41
CA ARG A 221 1.88 -47.54 -0.44
C ARG A 221 1.19 -47.75 0.91
N LEU A 222 1.15 -46.73 1.75
CA LEU A 222 0.45 -46.73 3.02
C LEU A 222 -1.02 -46.32 2.82
N LEU A 223 -1.92 -46.73 3.72
CA LEU A 223 -3.33 -46.32 3.72
C LEU A 223 -4.10 -46.69 2.43
N THR A 224 -3.77 -47.81 1.78
CA THR A 224 -4.38 -48.29 0.52
C THR A 224 -5.58 -49.23 0.73
N GLY A 225 -6.20 -49.19 1.92
CA GLY A 225 -7.29 -50.07 2.33
C GLY A 225 -8.62 -49.82 1.66
#